data_AF-A0A7M2AAW1-F1
#
_entry.id   AF-A0A7M2AAW1-F1
#
_cell.length_a   1.000
_cell.length_b   1.000
_cell.length_c   1.000
_cell.angle_alpha   90.00
_cell.angle_beta   90.00
_cell.angle_gamma   90.00
#
_symmetry.space_group_name_H-M   'P 1'
#
loop_
_entity.id
_entity.type
_entity.pdbx_description
1 polymer ?
#
loop_
_entity_poly.entity_id
_entity_poly.type
_entity_poly.pdbx_seq_one_letter_code
_entity_poly.pdbx_strand_id
1 'polypeptide(L)'
;MSDSLVAVLDEKGIMEGGSQLLFFVETGSEEAPTVSMRDNPHWPPVKDMYIFETVHNEMKGVQIKIRFDEPLSSPGAVSVNINQSNISIAGSPTVVPLA
;
A
#
# COMPACT_ATOMS: atom_id res chain seq x y z
N MET A 1 12.02 -18.20 -2.43
CA MET A 1 10.65 -18.31 -2.97
C MET A 1 10.01 -16.94 -2.77
N SER A 2 9.24 -16.45 -3.74
CA SER A 2 8.54 -15.18 -3.61
C SER A 2 7.19 -15.42 -2.92
N ASP A 3 6.94 -14.74 -1.82
CA ASP A 3 5.68 -14.83 -1.10
C ASP A 3 4.77 -13.67 -1.48
N SER A 4 3.47 -13.79 -1.24
CA SER A 4 2.50 -12.74 -1.58
C SER A 4 1.55 -12.45 -0.42
N LEU A 5 1.28 -11.16 -0.21
CA LEU A 5 0.34 -10.67 0.78
C LEU A 5 -0.69 -9.73 0.14
N VAL A 6 -1.78 -9.51 0.85
CA VAL A 6 -2.84 -8.58 0.43
C VAL A 6 -2.93 -7.49 1.49
N ALA A 7 -2.89 -6.24 1.06
CA ALA A 7 -3.09 -5.08 1.93
C ALA A 7 -4.31 -4.28 1.49
N VAL A 8 -5.05 -3.79 2.47
CA VAL A 8 -6.24 -2.94 2.28
C VAL A 8 -5.86 -1.53 2.73
N LEU A 9 -5.92 -0.57 1.81
CA LEU A 9 -5.51 0.82 1.99
C LEU A 9 -6.78 1.66 2.08
N ASP A 10 -7.04 2.29 3.24
CA ASP A 10 -8.28 3.01 3.55
C ASP A 10 -8.14 4.54 3.43
N GLU A 11 -9.19 5.29 3.79
CA GLU A 11 -9.19 6.75 3.76
C GLU A 11 -8.20 7.41 4.75
N LYS A 12 -7.63 6.68 5.71
CA LYS A 12 -6.73 7.29 6.71
C LYS A 12 -5.38 7.67 6.11
N GLY A 13 -5.00 7.09 4.98
CA GLY A 13 -3.78 7.45 4.26
C GLY A 13 -3.97 8.56 3.24
N ILE A 14 -5.12 9.22 3.20
CA ILE A 14 -5.38 10.31 2.26
C ILE A 14 -4.49 11.52 2.59
N MET A 15 -3.61 11.91 1.67
CA MET A 15 -2.79 13.11 1.78
C MET A 15 -3.58 14.39 1.46
N GLU A 16 -3.01 15.55 1.81
CA GLU A 16 -3.56 16.88 1.49
C GLU A 16 -3.99 16.99 0.02
N GLY A 17 -5.20 17.51 -0.22
CA GLY A 17 -5.80 17.62 -1.55
C GLY A 17 -6.54 16.37 -2.03
N GLY A 18 -6.56 15.29 -1.24
CA GLY A 18 -7.53 14.21 -1.40
C GLY A 18 -7.35 13.35 -2.64
N SER A 19 -6.21 13.42 -3.34
CA SER A 19 -5.96 12.70 -4.60
C SER A 19 -4.80 11.70 -4.49
N GLN A 20 -4.32 11.45 -3.28
CA GLN A 20 -3.19 10.55 -3.04
C GLN A 20 -3.43 9.72 -1.78
N LEU A 21 -3.03 8.45 -1.83
CA LEU A 21 -2.85 7.59 -0.65
C LEU A 21 -1.37 7.42 -0.36
N LEU A 22 -1.02 7.40 0.93
CA LEU A 22 0.31 7.06 1.40
C LEU A 22 0.24 6.13 2.61
N PHE A 23 0.82 4.94 2.44
CA PHE A 23 0.85 3.89 3.46
C PHE A 23 2.23 3.23 3.56
N PHE A 24 2.54 2.74 4.74
CA PHE A 24 3.51 1.68 4.97
C PHE A 24 2.78 0.36 5.23
N VAL A 25 3.24 -0.72 4.61
CA VAL A 25 2.74 -2.07 4.84
C VAL A 25 3.89 -2.92 5.35
N GLU A 26 3.75 -3.46 6.56
CA GLU A 26 4.72 -4.36 7.14
C GLU A 26 4.76 -5.68 6.37
N THR A 27 5.95 -6.12 6.00
CA THR A 27 6.18 -7.42 5.34
C THR A 27 7.28 -8.23 6.03
N GLY A 28 8.09 -7.57 6.87
CA GLY A 28 9.25 -8.17 7.49
C GLY A 28 10.42 -8.39 6.52
N SER A 29 10.41 -7.74 5.35
CA SER A 29 11.43 -7.86 4.31
C SER A 29 11.93 -6.50 3.81
N GLU A 30 13.22 -6.44 3.50
CA GLU A 30 13.91 -5.31 2.84
C GLU A 30 14.22 -5.62 1.36
N GLU A 31 13.71 -6.73 0.82
CA GLU A 31 13.90 -7.09 -0.58
C GLU A 31 13.04 -6.21 -1.51
N ALA A 32 13.43 -6.04 -2.76
CA ALA A 32 12.63 -5.26 -3.71
C ALA A 32 11.21 -5.85 -3.88
N PRO A 33 10.14 -5.04 -3.72
CA PRO A 33 8.77 -5.51 -3.85
C PRO A 33 8.23 -5.35 -5.28
N THR A 34 7.24 -6.16 -5.64
CA THR A 34 6.36 -5.92 -6.79
C THR A 34 4.93 -5.80 -6.27
N VAL A 35 4.24 -4.71 -6.59
CA VAL A 35 2.87 -4.48 -6.14
C VAL A 35 1.95 -4.32 -7.35
N SER A 36 0.78 -4.97 -7.27
CA SER A 36 -0.29 -4.83 -8.26
C SER A 36 -1.59 -4.45 -7.57
N MET A 37 -2.43 -3.70 -8.28
CA MET A 37 -3.78 -3.42 -7.82
C MET A 37 -4.61 -4.69 -7.87
N ARG A 38 -5.30 -5.00 -6.77
CA ARG A 38 -6.25 -6.13 -6.69
C ARG A 38 -7.67 -5.68 -6.93
N ASP A 39 -8.10 -4.63 -6.24
CA ASP A 39 -9.45 -4.09 -6.33
C ASP A 39 -9.45 -2.58 -6.04
N ASN A 40 -10.31 -1.85 -6.75
CA ASN A 40 -10.53 -0.42 -6.59
C ASN A 40 -12.00 -0.06 -6.90
N PRO A 41 -12.96 -0.48 -6.04
CA PRO A 41 -14.38 -0.44 -6.39
C PRO A 41 -15.02 0.95 -6.30
N HIS A 42 -14.36 1.92 -5.65
CA HIS A 42 -14.97 3.21 -5.31
C HIS A 42 -14.10 4.43 -5.59
N TRP A 43 -12.86 4.24 -6.07
CA TRP A 43 -11.92 5.34 -6.24
C TRP A 43 -11.76 5.67 -7.73
N PRO A 44 -11.42 6.92 -8.07
CA PRO A 44 -11.13 7.32 -9.44
C PRO A 44 -10.02 6.44 -10.07
N PRO A 45 -9.82 6.53 -11.39
CA PRO A 45 -8.70 5.87 -12.05
C PRO A 45 -7.36 6.22 -11.37
N VAL A 46 -6.53 5.20 -11.21
CA VAL A 46 -5.17 5.37 -10.71
C VAL A 46 -4.32 5.97 -11.82
N LYS A 47 -3.70 7.10 -11.51
CA LYS A 47 -2.77 7.81 -12.38
C LYS A 47 -1.40 7.15 -12.37
N ASP A 48 -0.86 6.99 -11.17
CA ASP A 48 0.44 6.39 -10.94
C ASP A 48 0.49 5.69 -9.57
N MET A 49 1.45 4.78 -9.41
CA MET A 49 1.70 4.06 -8.17
C MET A 49 3.22 3.96 -7.98
N TYR A 50 3.71 4.46 -6.85
CA TYR A 50 5.11 4.36 -6.44
C TYR A 50 5.23 3.39 -5.28
N ILE A 51 6.18 2.47 -5.41
CA ILE A 51 6.40 1.39 -4.46
C ILE A 51 7.90 1.25 -4.25
N PHE A 52 8.33 1.14 -3.00
CA PHE A 52 9.70 0.80 -2.64
C PHE A 52 9.75 0.14 -1.25
N GLU A 53 10.72 -0.74 -1.05
CA GLU A 53 11.09 -1.27 0.25
C GLU A 53 11.56 -0.15 1.18
N THR A 54 11.18 -0.21 2.45
CA THR A 54 11.64 0.75 3.45
C THR A 54 11.54 0.17 4.87
N VAL A 55 12.08 0.93 5.83
CA VAL A 55 11.93 0.67 7.27
C VAL A 55 11.16 1.82 7.90
N HIS A 56 10.08 1.51 8.62
CA HIS A 56 9.26 2.49 9.34
C HIS A 56 9.09 2.05 10.79
N ASN A 57 9.57 2.87 11.75
CA ASN A 57 9.54 2.54 13.18
C ASN A 57 10.07 1.12 13.48
N GLU A 58 11.26 0.80 12.96
CA GLU A 58 11.91 -0.52 13.09
C GLU A 58 11.21 -1.69 12.37
N MET A 59 10.02 -1.48 11.80
CA MET A 59 9.35 -2.47 10.96
C MET A 59 9.88 -2.43 9.53
N LYS A 60 10.17 -3.60 8.98
CA LYS A 60 10.58 -3.76 7.58
C LYS A 60 9.35 -3.97 6.70
N GLY A 61 9.29 -3.29 5.58
CA GLY A 61 8.09 -3.35 4.75
C GLY A 61 8.20 -2.58 3.45
N VAL A 62 7.03 -2.17 2.97
CA VAL A 62 6.87 -1.52 1.68
C VAL A 62 6.10 -0.22 1.88
N GLN A 63 6.65 0.88 1.37
CA GLN A 63 5.89 2.11 1.26
C GLN A 63 5.17 2.14 -0.08
N ILE A 64 3.87 2.43 -0.03
CA ILE A 64 2.99 2.49 -1.20
C ILE A 64 2.39 3.88 -1.26
N LYS A 65 2.64 4.56 -2.38
CA LYS A 65 2.00 5.82 -2.74
C LYS A 65 1.16 5.60 -4.00
N ILE A 66 -0.12 5.92 -3.93
CA ILE A 66 -1.04 5.83 -5.08
C ILE A 66 -1.56 7.23 -5.37
N ARG A 67 -1.51 7.66 -6.63
CA ARG A 67 -2.16 8.91 -7.07
C ARG A 67 -3.35 8.59 -7.95
N PHE A 68 -4.41 9.36 -7.76
CA PHE A 68 -5.65 9.27 -8.53
C PHE A 68 -5.77 10.48 -9.45
N ASP A 69 -6.51 10.33 -10.55
CA ASP A 69 -6.75 11.44 -11.47
C ASP A 69 -7.74 12.49 -10.90
N GLU A 70 -8.55 12.10 -9.92
CA GLU A 70 -9.52 12.97 -9.25
C GLU A 70 -9.45 12.79 -7.72
N PRO A 71 -9.93 13.77 -6.94
CA PRO A 71 -10.10 13.62 -5.51
C PRO A 71 -11.07 12.49 -5.15
N LEU A 72 -10.87 11.96 -3.95
CA LEU A 72 -11.58 10.81 -3.43
C LEU A 72 -12.92 11.25 -2.85
N SER A 73 -14.01 10.69 -3.39
CA SER A 73 -15.38 11.16 -3.15
C SER A 73 -16.16 10.33 -2.13
N SER A 74 -15.65 9.17 -1.71
CA SER A 74 -16.32 8.24 -0.81
C SER A 74 -15.32 7.54 0.13
N PRO A 75 -15.72 7.17 1.36
CA PRO A 75 -15.01 6.14 2.11
C PRO A 75 -15.03 4.85 1.28
N GLY A 76 -13.87 4.23 1.17
CA GLY A 76 -13.67 3.01 0.41
C GLY A 76 -12.22 2.58 0.57
N ALA A 77 -11.91 1.33 0.27
CA ALA A 77 -10.55 0.86 0.35
C ALA A 77 -10.04 0.35 -0.99
N VAL A 78 -8.78 0.66 -1.29
CA VAL A 78 -8.04 0.05 -2.40
C VAL A 78 -7.35 -1.19 -1.85
N SER A 79 -7.49 -2.31 -2.54
CA SER A 79 -6.75 -3.53 -2.19
C SER A 79 -5.58 -3.72 -3.15
N VAL A 80 -4.41 -4.06 -2.61
CA VAL A 80 -3.21 -4.33 -3.40
C VAL A 80 -2.64 -5.71 -3.06
N ASN A 81 -2.06 -6.38 -4.05
CA ASN A 81 -1.21 -7.55 -3.84
C ASN A 81 0.24 -7.10 -3.77
N ILE A 82 0.97 -7.47 -2.72
CA ILE A 82 2.41 -7.24 -2.61
C ILE A 82 3.10 -8.59 -2.72
N ASN A 83 4.00 -8.70 -3.69
CA ASN A 83 4.88 -9.83 -3.85
C ASN A 83 6.31 -9.39 -3.50
N GLN A 84 6.93 -10.08 -2.56
CA GLN A 84 8.26 -9.76 -2.06
C GLN A 84 8.95 -11.05 -1.62
N SER A 85 10.27 -11.12 -1.75
CA SER A 85 11.03 -12.26 -1.23
C SER A 85 11.20 -12.14 0.28
N ASN A 86 11.31 -13.27 0.98
CA ASN A 86 11.60 -13.34 2.42
C ASN A 86 10.60 -12.58 3.31
N ILE A 87 9.30 -12.60 2.96
CA ILE A 87 8.25 -12.07 3.84
C ILE A 87 8.26 -12.91 5.13
N SER A 88 8.39 -12.25 6.28
CA SER A 88 8.58 -12.92 7.57
C SER A 88 7.45 -12.69 8.58
N ILE A 89 6.46 -11.87 8.23
CA ILE A 89 5.28 -11.66 9.08
C ILE A 89 4.35 -12.89 9.08
N ALA A 90 3.77 -13.19 10.24
CA ALA A 90 2.75 -14.21 10.38
C ALA A 90 1.35 -13.58 10.37
N GLY A 91 0.53 -13.90 9.36
CA GLY A 91 -0.87 -13.49 9.31
C GLY A 91 -1.12 -12.21 8.51
N SER A 92 -2.03 -11.37 9.01
CA SER A 92 -2.41 -10.13 8.31
C SER A 92 -1.34 -9.05 8.50
N PRO A 93 -0.99 -8.30 7.45
CA PRO A 93 0.03 -7.25 7.55
C PRO A 93 -0.47 -6.09 8.41
N THR A 94 0.46 -5.48 9.15
CA THR A 94 0.23 -4.15 9.73
C THR A 94 0.23 -3.12 8.61
N VAL A 95 -0.81 -2.30 8.53
CA VAL A 95 -0.96 -1.22 7.54
C VAL A 95 -1.02 0.11 8.27
N VAL A 96 -0.06 0.99 7.99
CA VAL A 96 0.12 2.27 8.69
C VAL A 96 -0.06 3.42 7.70
N PRO A 97 -1.06 4.31 7.89
CA PRO A 97 -1.15 5.54 7.09
C PRO A 97 0.01 6.48 7.43
N LEU A 98 0.59 7.11 6.41
CA LEU A 98 1.72 8.05 6.56
C LEU A 98 1.39 9.48 6.12
N ALA A 99 0.10 9.76 5.86
CA ALA A 99 -0.39 11.09 5.49
C ALA A 99 -0.44 12.04 6.68
#